data_AF-A0A8C6RB81-F1
#
_entry.id   AF-A0A8C6RB81-F1
#
_cell.length_a   1.000
_cell.length_b   1.000
_cell.length_c   1.000
_cell.angle_alpha   90.00
_cell.angle_beta   90.00
_cell.angle_gamma   90.00
#
_symmetry.space_group_name_H-M   'P 1'
#
loop_
_entity.id
_entity.type
_entity.pdbx_description
1 polymer ?
#
loop_
_entity_poly.entity_id
_entity_poly.type
_entity_poly.pdbx_seq_one_letter_code
_entity_poly.pdbx_strand_id
1 'polypeptide(L)'
;MAPHKALLMCLGLPLFLFPGAWAQNHAPPGCSPDLDPLYYNLCDRSGAWGIILEAVAGAGIITTFVLTIILVASLPFVQDTKKRSLLGTQVFFLLGTLGLFCLVFACVVKPDFSTCASRRFLFGVLFAICFSCL
;
A
#
# COMPACT_ATOMS: atom_id res chain seq x y z
N MET A 1 -30.51 -8.01 -6.95
CA MET A 1 -29.55 -7.79 -8.06
C MET A 1 -28.42 -6.83 -7.66
N ALA A 2 -27.60 -7.18 -6.66
CA ALA A 2 -26.46 -6.38 -6.20
C ALA A 2 -25.04 -6.95 -6.49
N PRO A 3 -24.82 -8.24 -6.82
CA PRO A 3 -23.45 -8.77 -6.89
C PRO A 3 -22.73 -8.36 -8.18
N HIS A 4 -23.45 -8.07 -9.26
CA HIS A 4 -22.85 -7.79 -10.57
C HIS A 4 -22.13 -6.43 -10.64
N LYS A 5 -22.62 -5.42 -9.90
CA LYS A 5 -22.03 -4.07 -9.90
C LYS A 5 -20.74 -4.00 -9.06
N ALA A 6 -20.71 -4.71 -7.95
CA ALA A 6 -19.50 -4.89 -7.14
C ALA A 6 -18.46 -5.75 -7.86
N LEU A 7 -18.88 -6.81 -8.57
CA LEU A 7 -17.98 -7.65 -9.37
C LEU A 7 -17.36 -6.88 -10.54
N LEU A 8 -18.12 -6.02 -11.23
CA LEU A 8 -17.60 -5.16 -12.31
C LEU A 8 -16.60 -4.11 -11.82
N MET A 9 -16.82 -3.54 -10.63
CA MET A 9 -15.86 -2.62 -10.00
C MET A 9 -14.60 -3.37 -9.52
N CYS A 10 -14.74 -4.59 -8.98
CA CYS A 10 -13.63 -5.43 -8.57
C CYS A 10 -12.83 -6.05 -9.73
N LEU A 11 -13.44 -6.28 -10.91
CA LEU A 11 -12.72 -6.75 -12.11
C LEU A 11 -12.15 -5.60 -12.96
N GLY A 12 -12.77 -4.41 -12.94
CA GLY A 12 -12.27 -3.23 -13.66
C GLY A 12 -11.02 -2.62 -13.02
N LEU A 13 -10.91 -2.67 -11.69
CA LEU A 13 -9.78 -2.13 -10.94
C LEU A 13 -8.43 -2.84 -11.23
N PRO A 14 -8.32 -4.19 -11.28
CA PRO A 14 -7.08 -4.87 -11.60
C PRO A 14 -6.71 -4.80 -13.09
N LEU A 15 -7.68 -4.64 -13.99
CA LEU A 15 -7.44 -4.48 -15.44
C LEU A 15 -6.96 -3.06 -15.81
N PHE A 16 -7.33 -2.04 -15.04
CA PHE A 16 -6.77 -0.69 -15.17
C PHE A 16 -5.39 -0.56 -14.47
N LEU A 17 -5.10 -1.36 -13.42
CA LEU A 17 -3.85 -1.30 -12.65
C LEU A 17 -2.62 -1.95 -13.33
N PHE A 18 -2.78 -2.68 -14.43
CA PHE A 18 -1.66 -3.35 -15.12
C PHE A 18 -1.48 -2.85 -16.57
N PRO A 19 -0.76 -1.73 -16.77
CA PRO A 19 0.11 -1.57 -17.93
C PRO A 19 1.52 -2.02 -17.53
N GLY A 20 2.09 -2.94 -18.30
CA GLY A 20 3.31 -3.67 -18.00
C GLY A 20 4.48 -2.82 -17.51
N ALA A 21 5.27 -3.42 -16.62
CA ALA A 21 6.57 -2.92 -16.24
C ALA A 21 7.49 -2.88 -17.47
N TRP A 22 7.48 -1.77 -18.20
CA TRP A 22 8.52 -1.45 -19.16
C TRP A 22 9.65 -0.77 -18.39
N ALA A 23 10.75 -1.51 -18.18
CA ALA A 23 12.00 -0.95 -17.71
C ALA A 23 12.53 0.02 -18.79
N GLN A 24 12.24 1.31 -18.67
CA GLN A 24 12.80 2.34 -19.53
C GLN A 24 14.26 2.57 -19.10
N ASN A 25 15.20 2.15 -19.95
CA ASN A 25 16.65 2.32 -19.76
C ASN A 25 17.15 3.69 -20.24
N HIS A 26 16.26 4.68 -20.45
CA HIS A 26 16.58 5.93 -21.11
C HIS A 26 16.06 7.18 -20.40
N ALA A 27 16.83 8.25 -20.58
CA ALA A 27 16.57 9.63 -20.22
C ALA A 27 15.13 10.12 -20.42
N PRO A 28 14.36 10.40 -19.34
CA PRO A 28 13.13 11.15 -19.52
C PRO A 28 13.50 12.58 -19.95
N PRO A 29 12.87 13.11 -21.01
CA PRO A 29 13.16 14.46 -21.50
C PRO A 29 12.79 15.49 -20.43
N GLY A 30 13.77 16.26 -19.94
CA GLY A 30 13.58 17.31 -18.93
C GLY A 30 14.48 17.25 -17.69
N CYS A 31 15.28 16.18 -17.54
CA CYS A 31 16.25 16.03 -16.45
C CYS A 31 17.66 16.45 -16.91
N SER A 32 18.42 17.20 -16.08
CA SER A 32 19.79 17.62 -16.42
C SER A 32 20.72 16.40 -16.57
N PRO A 33 21.59 16.33 -17.59
CA PRO A 33 22.48 15.18 -17.83
C PRO A 33 23.50 14.93 -16.71
N ASP A 34 23.65 15.87 -15.77
CA ASP A 34 24.53 15.80 -14.60
C ASP A 34 23.81 15.28 -13.33
N LEU A 35 22.51 14.98 -13.40
CA LEU A 35 21.82 14.40 -12.25
C LEU A 35 22.17 12.93 -12.09
N ASP A 36 22.54 12.57 -10.86
CA ASP A 36 22.79 11.21 -10.45
C ASP A 36 21.62 10.28 -10.90
N PRO A 37 21.89 9.14 -11.55
CA PRO A 37 20.87 8.24 -12.13
C PRO A 37 19.87 7.72 -11.09
N LEU A 38 20.20 7.83 -9.80
CA LEU A 38 19.27 7.59 -8.71
C LEU A 38 18.04 8.54 -8.87
N TYR A 39 18.20 9.80 -9.29
CA TYR A 39 17.14 10.85 -9.29
C TYR A 39 16.24 10.85 -10.54
N TYR A 40 16.59 10.07 -11.55
CA TYR A 40 15.76 9.87 -12.76
C TYR A 40 14.36 9.35 -12.44
N ASN A 41 14.29 8.42 -11.48
CA ASN A 41 13.25 8.27 -10.45
C ASN A 41 12.09 9.28 -10.45
N LEU A 42 12.47 10.51 -10.07
CA LEU A 42 11.56 11.59 -9.73
C LEU A 42 11.19 12.43 -10.95
N CYS A 43 12.05 12.47 -11.97
CA CYS A 43 11.75 13.06 -13.28
C CYS A 43 10.79 12.17 -14.08
N ASP A 44 10.91 10.85 -13.95
CA ASP A 44 10.05 9.86 -14.61
C ASP A 44 8.83 9.46 -13.76
N ARG A 45 8.15 10.44 -13.15
CA ARG A 45 6.80 10.27 -12.63
C ARG A 45 5.77 10.39 -13.78
N SER A 46 6.12 9.89 -14.97
CA SER A 46 5.53 10.25 -16.27
C SER A 46 4.21 9.56 -16.64
N GLY A 47 3.52 8.98 -15.66
CA GLY A 47 2.10 8.67 -15.79
C GLY A 47 1.39 9.14 -14.53
N ALA A 48 0.26 9.84 -14.68
CA ALA A 48 -0.63 10.27 -13.59
C ALA A 48 -0.86 9.18 -12.51
N TRP A 49 -0.72 7.91 -12.89
CA TRP A 49 -0.65 6.72 -12.07
C TRP A 49 0.21 6.79 -10.81
N GLY A 50 1.44 7.31 -10.85
CA GLY A 50 2.28 7.39 -9.65
C GLY A 50 1.64 8.25 -8.56
N ILE A 51 1.04 9.37 -8.98
CA ILE A 51 0.36 10.33 -8.11
C ILE A 51 -0.98 9.75 -7.63
N ILE A 52 -1.71 9.06 -8.51
CA ILE A 52 -2.97 8.40 -8.16
C ILE A 52 -2.73 7.32 -7.09
N LEU A 53 -1.71 6.48 -7.27
CA LEU A 53 -1.37 5.42 -6.32
C LEU A 53 -0.91 6.00 -4.98
N GLU A 54 -0.13 7.09 -5.00
CA GLU A 54 0.29 7.81 -3.80
C GLU A 54 -0.91 8.40 -3.06
N ALA A 55 -1.85 9.04 -3.78
CA ALA A 55 -3.07 9.60 -3.19
C ALA A 55 -3.99 8.52 -2.60
N VAL A 56 -4.18 7.40 -3.33
CA VAL A 56 -4.97 6.26 -2.85
C VAL A 56 -4.32 5.63 -1.62
N ALA A 57 -2.99 5.49 -1.60
CA ALA A 57 -2.28 5.00 -0.42
C ALA A 57 -2.43 5.96 0.77
N GLY A 58 -2.33 7.28 0.55
CA GLY A 58 -2.53 8.29 1.59
C GLY A 58 -3.94 8.23 2.20
N ALA A 59 -4.97 8.13 1.36
CA ALA A 59 -6.35 7.95 1.81
C ALA A 59 -6.52 6.63 2.60
N GLY A 60 -5.87 5.55 2.16
CA GLY A 60 -5.83 4.27 2.86
C GLY A 60 -5.21 4.37 4.26
N ILE A 61 -4.07 5.05 4.40
CA ILE A 61 -3.40 5.28 5.69
C ILE A 61 -4.32 6.01 6.66
N ILE A 62 -4.91 7.14 6.23
CA ILE A 62 -5.80 7.94 7.08
C ILE A 62 -6.99 7.08 7.54
N THR A 63 -7.62 6.36 6.62
CA THR A 63 -8.78 5.52 6.92
C THR A 63 -8.42 4.40 7.90
N THR A 64 -7.34 3.65 7.65
CA THR A 64 -6.90 2.56 8.53
C THR A 64 -6.48 3.08 9.90
N PHE A 65 -5.81 4.22 9.96
CA PHE A 65 -5.41 4.85 11.22
C PHE A 65 -6.63 5.23 12.08
N VAL A 66 -7.63 5.89 11.46
CA VAL A 66 -8.88 6.26 12.14
C VAL A 66 -9.62 5.02 12.62
N LEU A 67 -9.77 3.98 11.78
CA LEU A 67 -10.41 2.72 12.18
C LEU A 67 -9.67 2.04 13.34
N THR A 68 -8.34 2.08 13.35
CA THR A 68 -7.52 1.51 14.43
C THR A 68 -7.78 2.24 15.75
N ILE A 69 -7.82 3.58 15.74
CA ILE A 69 -8.11 4.37 16.94
C ILE A 69 -9.51 4.07 17.47
N ILE A 70 -10.52 4.03 16.59
CA ILE A 70 -11.90 3.71 16.98
C ILE A 70 -11.97 2.31 17.62
N LEU A 71 -11.28 1.34 17.00
CA LEU A 71 -11.22 -0.03 17.50
C LEU A 71 -10.57 -0.07 18.89
N VAL A 72 -9.41 0.57 19.05
CA VAL A 72 -8.69 0.64 20.33
C VAL A 72 -9.51 1.34 21.41
N ALA A 73 -10.21 2.42 21.07
CA ALA A 73 -11.10 3.12 21.99
C ALA A 73 -12.31 2.26 22.40
N SER A 74 -12.74 1.33 21.55
CA SER A 74 -13.83 0.39 21.85
C SER A 74 -13.39 -0.87 22.61
N LEU A 75 -12.09 -1.22 22.60
CA LEU A 75 -11.53 -2.34 23.37
C LEU A 75 -11.88 -2.32 24.87
N PRO A 76 -11.76 -1.21 25.61
CA PRO A 76 -12.09 -1.19 27.04
C PRO A 76 -13.59 -1.36 27.31
N PHE A 77 -14.45 -1.11 26.32
CA PHE A 77 -15.90 -1.26 26.46
C PHE A 77 -16.38 -2.70 26.24
N VAL A 78 -15.59 -3.54 25.56
CA VAL A 78 -15.91 -4.94 25.30
C VAL A 78 -15.46 -5.81 26.49
N GLN A 79 -16.39 -6.11 27.39
CA GLN A 79 -16.16 -7.00 28.55
C GLN A 79 -16.14 -8.49 28.19
N ASP A 80 -16.61 -8.89 27.00
CA ASP A 80 -16.59 -10.27 26.54
C ASP A 80 -15.18 -10.73 26.13
N THR A 81 -14.57 -11.61 26.92
CA THR A 81 -13.25 -12.21 26.64
C THR A 81 -13.17 -12.88 25.26
N LYS A 82 -14.27 -13.48 24.78
CA LYS A 82 -14.34 -14.09 23.44
C LYS A 82 -14.30 -13.06 22.32
N LYS A 83 -14.94 -11.90 22.50
CA LYS A 83 -14.92 -10.80 21.53
C LYS A 83 -13.57 -10.10 21.52
N ARG A 84 -12.89 -10.04 22.67
CA ARG A 84 -11.55 -9.44 22.79
C ARG A 84 -10.49 -10.12 21.90
N SER A 85 -10.56 -11.44 21.75
CA SER A 85 -9.63 -12.18 20.85
C SER A 85 -9.87 -11.83 19.38
N LEU A 86 -11.13 -11.68 18.96
CA LEU A 86 -11.50 -11.27 17.60
C LEU A 86 -11.07 -9.81 17.31
N LEU A 87 -11.13 -8.94 18.32
CA LEU A 87 -10.63 -7.57 18.18
C LEU A 87 -9.10 -7.52 18.09
N GLY A 88 -8.40 -8.44 18.76
CA GLY A 88 -6.96 -8.57 18.66
C GLY A 88 -6.48 -8.94 17.25
N THR A 89 -7.09 -9.93 16.62
CA THR A 89 -6.78 -10.30 15.22
C THR A 89 -7.16 -9.18 14.25
N GLN A 90 -8.26 -8.48 14.51
CA GLN A 90 -8.65 -7.30 13.73
C GLN A 90 -7.58 -6.19 13.79
N VAL A 91 -7.05 -5.85 14.96
CA VAL A 91 -5.95 -4.87 15.08
C VAL A 91 -4.72 -5.31 14.28
N PHE A 92 -4.38 -6.60 14.31
CA PHE A 92 -3.22 -7.12 13.58
C PHE A 92 -3.42 -7.05 12.05
N PHE A 93 -4.64 -7.30 11.58
CA PHE A 93 -5.03 -7.08 10.19
C PHE A 93 -4.95 -5.60 9.78
N LEU A 94 -5.41 -4.68 10.63
CA LEU A 94 -5.26 -3.24 10.37
C LEU A 94 -3.79 -2.81 10.35
N LEU A 95 -2.94 -3.38 11.20
CA LEU A 95 -1.50 -3.10 11.20
C LEU A 95 -0.82 -3.60 9.92
N GLY A 96 -1.18 -4.79 9.45
CA GLY A 96 -0.69 -5.34 8.18
C GLY A 96 -1.07 -4.46 6.99
N THR A 97 -2.34 -4.06 6.89
CA THR A 97 -2.83 -3.18 5.82
C THR A 97 -2.23 -1.76 5.88
N LEU A 98 -2.07 -1.19 7.08
CA LEU A 98 -1.34 0.08 7.27
C LEU A 98 0.09 -0.03 6.74
N GLY A 99 0.79 -1.12 7.09
CA GLY A 99 2.13 -1.40 6.60
C GLY A 99 2.20 -1.50 5.07
N LEU A 100 1.21 -2.15 4.42
CA LEU A 100 1.11 -2.24 2.97
C LEU A 100 1.00 -0.84 2.32
N PHE A 101 0.12 0.01 2.84
CA PHE A 101 -0.04 1.37 2.33
C PHE A 101 1.22 2.23 2.55
N CYS A 102 1.88 2.10 3.70
CA CYS A 102 3.16 2.76 3.95
C CYS A 102 4.27 2.28 3.00
N LEU A 103 4.25 1.01 2.60
CA LEU A 103 5.21 0.43 1.66
C LEU A 103 5.09 1.07 0.27
N VAL A 104 3.89 1.53 -0.13
CA VAL A 104 3.67 2.29 -1.37
C VAL A 104 4.43 3.62 -1.33
N PHE A 105 4.34 4.37 -0.23
CA PHE A 105 5.13 5.60 -0.04
C PHE A 105 6.62 5.32 0.02
N ALA A 106 7.02 4.22 0.67
CA ALA A 106 8.41 3.81 0.62
C ALA A 106 8.82 3.56 -0.84
N CYS A 107 8.00 2.91 -1.68
CA CYS A 107 8.28 2.62 -3.10
C CYS A 107 8.37 3.85 -4.00
N VAL A 108 7.78 4.96 -3.56
CA VAL A 108 7.89 6.26 -4.22
C VAL A 108 9.25 6.94 -3.95
N VAL A 109 9.89 6.66 -2.81
CA VAL A 109 11.22 7.18 -2.48
C VAL A 109 12.30 6.23 -3.03
N LYS A 110 13.35 6.80 -3.63
CA LYS A 110 14.37 6.11 -4.42
C LYS A 110 14.90 4.81 -3.78
N PRO A 111 15.11 3.75 -4.59
CA PRO A 111 15.65 2.50 -4.10
C PRO A 111 17.18 2.57 -3.93
N ASP A 112 17.66 2.52 -2.70
CA ASP A 112 19.05 2.16 -2.40
C ASP A 112 19.18 0.62 -2.34
N PHE A 113 20.37 0.04 -2.57
CA PHE A 113 20.59 -1.42 -2.52
C PHE A 113 20.09 -2.09 -1.22
N SER A 114 20.14 -1.37 -0.10
CA SER A 114 19.62 -1.82 1.20
C SER A 114 18.07 -1.83 1.27
N THR A 115 17.41 -0.93 0.53
CA THR A 115 15.94 -0.87 0.48
C THR A 115 15.33 -1.99 -0.37
N CYS A 116 16.09 -2.58 -1.30
CA CYS A 116 15.61 -3.65 -2.18
C CYS A 116 15.31 -4.95 -1.40
N ALA A 117 16.23 -5.37 -0.52
CA ALA A 117 16.05 -6.56 0.31
C ALA A 117 14.95 -6.36 1.36
N SER A 118 14.94 -5.19 2.02
CA SER A 118 13.95 -4.88 3.07
C SER A 118 12.51 -4.80 2.53
N ARG A 119 12.30 -4.25 1.33
CA ARG A 119 10.95 -4.22 0.69
C ARG A 119 10.40 -5.62 0.44
N ARG A 120 11.22 -6.53 -0.10
CA ARG A 120 10.82 -7.92 -0.39
C ARG A 120 10.38 -8.64 0.88
N PHE A 121 11.18 -8.46 1.94
CA PHE A 121 10.92 -9.07 3.23
C PHE A 121 9.66 -8.48 3.90
N LEU A 122 9.55 -7.15 3.96
CA LEU A 122 8.40 -6.46 4.54
C LEU A 122 7.09 -6.80 3.81
N PHE A 123 7.11 -6.87 2.47
CA PHE A 123 5.93 -7.27 1.70
C PHE A 123 5.49 -8.70 2.07
N GLY A 124 6.42 -9.64 2.16
CA GLY A 124 6.13 -11.02 2.56
C GLY A 124 5.57 -11.11 3.98
N VAL A 125 6.20 -10.42 4.94
CA VAL A 125 5.76 -10.43 6.35
C VAL A 125 4.37 -9.82 6.50
N LEU A 126 4.12 -8.64 5.91
CA LEU A 126 2.83 -7.98 6.02
C LEU A 126 1.70 -8.77 5.35
N PHE A 127 1.98 -9.40 4.22
CA PHE A 127 1.02 -10.27 3.55
C PHE A 127 0.70 -11.52 4.38
N ALA A 128 1.73 -12.15 4.97
CA ALA A 128 1.55 -13.28 5.88
C ALA A 128 0.74 -12.92 7.13
N ILE A 129 0.98 -11.74 7.70
CA ILE A 129 0.21 -11.18 8.82
C ILE A 129 -1.28 -11.07 8.45
N CYS A 130 -1.60 -10.46 7.31
CA CYS A 130 -2.98 -10.32 6.86
C CYS A 130 -3.66 -11.66 6.63
N PHE A 131 -2.98 -12.61 5.98
CA PHE A 131 -3.53 -13.94 5.69
C PHE A 131 -3.71 -14.80 6.95
N SER A 132 -2.88 -14.61 7.96
CA SER A 132 -2.99 -15.35 9.23
C SER A 132 -4.18 -14.88 10.08
N CYS A 133 -4.73 -13.70 9.80
CA CYS A 133 -5.88 -13.13 10.51
C CYS A 133 -7.24 -13.45 9.89
N LEU A 134 -7.24 -13.99 8.66
CA LEU A 134 -8.43 -14.37 7.90
C LEU A 134 -8.80 -15.83 8.18
#